data_AF-A0A2V9XUD6-F1
#
_entry.id   AF-A0A2V9XUD6-F1
#
_cell.length_a   1.000
_cell.length_b   1.000
_cell.length_c   1.000
_cell.angle_alpha   90.00
_cell.angle_beta   90.00
_cell.angle_gamma   90.00
#
_symmetry.space_group_name_H-M   'P 1'
#
loop_
_entity.id
_entity.type
_entity.pdbx_description
1 polymer ?
#
loop_
_entity_poly.entity_id
_entity_poly.type
_entity_poly.pdbx_seq_one_letter_code
_entity_poly.pdbx_strand_id
1 'polypeptide(L)' 'MQAIKASNRTLWKQFFKDAILDLDPTSAEQKLEAAKKAIEDRLREIHARGGIDHRERMELEDAQRTILFLGKHEQQT' A
#
# COMPACT_ATOMS: atom_id res chain seq x y z
N MET A 1 9.71 4.85 -22.86
CA MET A 1 9.09 3.92 -21.89
C MET A 1 9.52 4.24 -20.44
N GLN A 2 9.26 5.45 -19.92
CA GLN A 2 9.66 5.85 -18.55
C GLN A 2 8.47 6.21 -17.63
N ALA A 3 7.31 6.55 -18.19
CA ALA A 3 6.14 6.95 -17.42
C ALA A 3 5.63 5.85 -16.46
N ILE A 4 5.62 4.59 -16.90
CA ILE A 4 5.06 3.45 -16.15
C ILE A 4 5.80 3.21 -14.81
N LYS A 5 7.11 3.48 -14.73
CA LYS A 5 7.89 3.31 -13.49
C LYS A 5 7.62 4.39 -12.45
N ALA A 6 7.36 5.62 -12.88
CA ALA A 6 7.03 6.73 -11.99
C ALA A 6 5.60 6.57 -11.43
N SER A 7 4.69 6.04 -12.25
CA SER A 7 3.32 5.70 -11.85
C SER A 7 3.32 4.73 -10.67
N ASN A 8 4.08 3.62 -10.73
CA ASN A 8 4.06 2.62 -9.67
C ASN A 8 4.68 3.12 -8.33
N ARG A 9 5.60 4.08 -8.40
CA ARG A 9 6.25 4.67 -7.22
C ARG A 9 5.29 5.52 -6.37
N THR A 10 4.24 6.05 -6.97
CA THR A 10 3.23 6.89 -6.29
C THR A 10 1.88 6.21 -6.18
N LEU A 11 1.62 5.16 -6.99
CA LEU A 11 0.36 4.41 -6.98
C LEU A 11 0.04 3.82 -5.62
N TRP A 12 1.02 3.18 -4.96
CA TRP A 12 0.80 2.56 -3.65
C TRP A 12 0.41 3.59 -2.59
N LYS A 13 0.94 4.83 -2.68
CA LYS A 13 0.58 5.92 -1.76
C LYS A 13 -0.86 6.38 -2.00
N GLN A 14 -1.31 6.40 -3.25
CA GLN A 14 -2.70 6.74 -3.59
C GLN A 14 -3.66 5.69 -3.04
N PHE A 15 -3.43 4.39 -3.34
CA PHE A 15 -4.26 3.32 -2.82
C PHE A 15 -4.28 3.28 -1.29
N PHE A 16 -3.11 3.49 -0.65
CA PHE A 16 -3.02 3.59 0.80
C PHE A 16 -3.86 4.75 1.34
N LYS A 17 -3.75 5.93 0.73
CA LYS A 17 -4.54 7.11 1.11
C LYS A 17 -6.04 6.88 0.95
N ASP A 18 -6.46 6.25 -0.14
CA ASP A 18 -7.87 5.95 -0.39
C ASP A 18 -8.38 4.92 0.64
N ALA A 19 -7.57 3.93 1.01
CA ALA A 19 -7.94 2.92 2.01
C ALA A 19 -8.07 3.48 3.45
N ILE A 20 -7.30 4.52 3.81
CA ILE A 20 -7.36 5.11 5.16
C ILE A 20 -8.36 6.27 5.29
N LEU A 21 -8.63 7.01 4.21
CA LEU A 21 -9.53 8.17 4.23
C LEU A 21 -10.97 7.79 3.89
N ASP A 22 -11.15 6.78 3.06
CA ASP A 22 -12.45 6.37 2.57
C ASP A 22 -12.92 5.13 3.35
N LEU A 23 -13.33 5.39 4.59
CA LEU A 23 -13.85 4.44 5.58
C LEU A 23 -15.30 4.01 5.28
N ASP A 24 -15.71 4.01 4.01
CA ASP A 24 -16.98 3.39 3.62
C ASP A 24 -16.89 1.88 3.87
N PRO A 25 -17.62 1.32 4.86
CA PRO A 25 -17.45 -0.08 5.27
C PRO A 25 -17.82 -1.06 4.14
N THR A 26 -18.70 -0.65 3.23
CA THR A 26 -19.09 -1.43 2.04
C THR A 26 -17.95 -1.63 1.05
N SER A 27 -17.01 -0.68 1.01
CA SER A 27 -15.90 -0.65 0.06
C SER A 27 -14.52 -0.77 0.73
N ALA A 28 -14.48 -0.72 2.07
CA ALA A 28 -13.26 -0.70 2.86
C ALA A 28 -12.40 -1.93 2.61
N GLU A 29 -12.99 -3.13 2.65
CA GLU A 29 -12.27 -4.38 2.38
C GLU A 29 -11.60 -4.37 0.99
N GLN A 30 -12.31 -3.93 -0.05
CA GLN A 30 -11.77 -3.88 -1.41
C GLN A 30 -10.62 -2.87 -1.54
N LYS A 31 -10.73 -1.71 -0.88
CA LYS A 31 -9.70 -0.67 -0.87
C LYS A 31 -8.48 -1.10 -0.07
N LEU A 32 -8.68 -1.76 1.07
CA LEU A 32 -7.61 -2.32 1.90
C LEU A 32 -6.83 -3.39 1.13
N GLU A 33 -7.50 -4.31 0.43
CA GLU A 33 -6.83 -5.32 -0.39
C GLU A 33 -6.10 -4.70 -1.60
N ALA A 34 -6.68 -3.69 -2.25
CA ALA A 34 -6.00 -2.96 -3.33
C ALA A 34 -4.73 -2.25 -2.84
N ALA A 35 -4.80 -1.58 -1.67
CA ALA A 35 -3.66 -0.93 -1.04
C ALA A 35 -2.57 -1.93 -0.64
N LYS A 36 -2.96 -3.04 0.00
CA LYS A 36 -2.04 -4.12 0.38
C LYS A 36 -1.29 -4.65 -0.84
N LYS A 37 -2.00 -4.97 -1.93
CA LYS A 37 -1.38 -5.47 -3.15
C LYS A 37 -0.40 -4.47 -3.76
N ALA A 38 -0.78 -3.19 -3.80
CA ALA A 38 0.11 -2.14 -4.32
C ALA A 38 1.37 -1.96 -3.48
N ILE A 39 1.27 -2.06 -2.15
CA ILE A 39 2.40 -2.01 -1.21
C ILE A 39 3.33 -3.22 -1.41
N GLU A 40 2.77 -4.43 -1.51
CA GLU A 40 3.53 -5.68 -1.71
C GLU A 40 4.26 -5.69 -3.05
N ASP A 41 3.60 -5.29 -4.13
CA ASP A 41 4.22 -5.17 -5.46
C ASP A 41 5.37 -4.17 -5.43
N ARG A 42 5.20 -3.04 -4.73
CA ARG A 42 6.26 -2.03 -4.60
C ARG A 42 7.45 -2.53 -3.78
N LEU A 43 7.21 -3.21 -2.66
CA LEU A 43 8.27 -3.83 -1.87
C LEU A 43 9.06 -4.86 -2.70
N ARG A 44 8.35 -5.68 -3.49
CA ARG A 44 8.99 -6.64 -4.40
C ARG A 44 9.83 -5.94 -5.47
N GLU A 45 9.35 -4.84 -6.05
CA GLU A 45 10.15 -4.04 -7.00
C GLU A 45 11.40 -3.43 -6.36
N ILE A 46 11.31 -2.91 -5.14
CA ILE A 46 12.45 -2.33 -4.41
C ILE A 46 13.51 -3.41 -4.14
N HIS A 47 13.09 -4.59 -3.66
CA HIS A 47 13.99 -5.73 -3.46
C HIS A 47 14.64 -6.20 -4.77
N ALA A 48 13.86 -6.34 -5.84
CA ALA A 48 14.36 -6.80 -7.14
C ALA A 48 15.34 -5.81 -7.80
N ARG A 49 15.20 -4.50 -7.54
CA ARG A 49 16.14 -3.47 -8.03
C ARG A 49 17.41 -3.33 -7.19
N GLY A 50 17.56 -4.08 -6.09
CA GLY A 50 18.64 -3.87 -5.12
C GLY A 50 18.56 -2.49 -4.47
N GLY A 51 17.37 -1.89 -4.40
CA GLY A 51 17.16 -0.50 -4.04
C GLY A 51 17.44 -0.21 -2.56
N ILE A 52 18.38 0.71 -2.31
CA ILE A 52 18.82 1.16 -0.99
C ILE A 52 17.90 2.26 -0.42
N ASP A 53 16.73 2.48 -1.03
CA ASP A 53 15.80 3.56 -0.63
C ASP A 53 15.10 3.19 0.69
N HIS A 54 15.87 3.23 1.78
CA HIS A 54 15.50 2.85 3.13
C HIS A 54 14.30 3.63 3.63
N ARG A 55 14.17 4.89 3.17
CA ARG A 55 13.02 5.72 3.49
C ARG A 55 11.76 5.18 2.84
N GLU A 56 11.77 4.95 1.53
CA GLU A 56 10.62 4.39 0.82
C GLU A 56 10.23 3.01 1.38
N ARG A 57 11.22 2.16 1.72
CA ARG A 57 10.98 0.87 2.37
C ARG A 57 10.29 1.03 3.72
N MET A 58 10.79 1.93 4.57
CA MET A 58 10.20 2.17 5.88
C MET A 58 8.76 2.68 5.77
N GLU A 59 8.48 3.58 4.83
CA GLU A 59 7.11 4.04 4.57
C GLU A 59 6.19 2.89 4.11
N LEU A 60 6.68 1.96 3.29
CA LEU A 60 5.93 0.79 2.83
C LEU A 60 5.66 -0.22 3.95
N GLU A 61 6.65 -0.49 4.80
CA GLU A 61 6.51 -1.39 5.95
C GLU A 61 5.50 -0.83 6.97
N ASP A 62 5.51 0.49 7.19
CA ASP A 62 4.54 1.18 8.04
C ASP A 62 3.13 1.11 7.45
N ALA A 63 2.98 1.45 6.17
CA ALA A 63 1.70 1.36 5.46
C ALA A 63 1.12 -0.06 5.49
N GLN A 64 1.96 -1.09 5.33
CA GLN A 64 1.52 -2.49 5.42
C GLN A 64 0.95 -2.83 6.80
N ARG A 65 1.60 -2.35 7.88
CA ARG A 65 1.11 -2.57 9.25
C ARG A 65 -0.22 -1.86 9.48
N THR A 66 -0.37 -0.63 8.99
CA THR A 66 -1.63 0.11 9.10
C THR A 66 -2.78 -0.61 8.38
N ILE A 67 -2.57 -1.06 7.14
CA ILE A 67 -3.60 -1.81 6.39
C ILE A 67 -3.99 -3.11 7.11
N LEU A 68 -3.00 -3.86 7.62
CA LEU A 68 -3.27 -5.09 8.38
C LEU A 68 -4.03 -4.83 9.68
N PHE A 69 -3.74 -3.72 10.36
CA PHE A 69 -4.45 -3.32 11.56
C PHE A 69 -5.92 -2.97 11.25
N LEU A 70 -6.15 -2.16 10.21
CA LEU A 70 -7.50 -1.76 9.79
C LEU A 70 -8.34 -2.97 9.36
N GLY A 71 -7.78 -3.88 8.56
CA GLY A 71 -8.49 -5.09 8.13
C GLY A 71 -8.82 -6.06 9.28
N LYS A 72 -8.01 -6.09 10.36
CA LYS A 72 -8.32 -6.87 11.56
C LYS A 72 -9.43 -6.25 12.42
N HIS A 73 -9.51 -4.92 12.43
CA HIS A 73 -10.51 -4.20 13.23
C HIS A 73 -11.93 -4.37 12.67
N GLU A 74 -12.09 -4.48 11.33
CA GLU A 74 -13.38 -4.76 10.70
C GLU A 74 -13.91 -6.17 11.00
N GLN A 75 -13.04 -7.13 11.34
CA GLN A 75 -13.44 -8.53 11.64
C GLN A 75 -13.92 -8.72 13.10
N GLN A 76 -13.82 -7.70 13.95
CA GLN A 76 -14.14 -7.79 15.39
C GLN A 76 -15.38 -7.00 15.83
N THR A 77 -16.03 -6.27 14.94
CA THR A 77 -17.27 -5.51 15.21
C THR A 77 -18.45 -6.12 14.47
#